data_AF-A0A0M8W1A6-F1
#
_entry.id   AF-A0A0M8W1A6-F1
#
_cell.length_a   1.000
_cell.length_b   1.000
_cell.length_c   1.000
_cell.angle_alpha   90.00
_cell.angle_beta   90.00
_cell.angle_gamma   90.00
#
_symmetry.space_group_name_H-M   'P 1'
#
loop_
_entity.id
_entity.type
_entity.pdbx_description
1 polymer ?
#
loop_
_entity_poly.entity_id
_entity_poly.type
_entity_poly.pdbx_seq_one_letter_code
_entity_poly.pdbx_strand_id
1 'polypeptide(L)'
;MGWKRLAAAAAVSGFVLLTVPATATAVGVKGIGHNATQVQPNATPGSEWHGSYVWQDKHVWCVQYALPAPDSAVGYQPGDELLTKAGKKLAPDVAANISYLLLRYSTTKSPDEAAALAHLLHSWTAVPDGQVRFDTTDPRYLAYNAEWYAARLPQSVMDAVARMRADAEANRGPWKLTATAPKEPLVIGTESAWTVALLKQNGKGVPNAPIDFTLTDATLADGSVKGKVTTDAGGSPVAIKIVPTGPKPAIAVTADSPADKPVVHQPIQTENMQRIVTTGGEKKLNAAANGQAKTAPGGVKITKIDSETKKSIAGVALRVTAKDQTSPAVKQDDSPLVGTDGKPLVLQTGADGTVEVPDLRTPQEICLVEVAAPKGYEEFFDPKAPPAACGSVGPGSTLALELVNKPNTPVVPSTIPAGTEGSTPIATASFETQLRPGLMLAVGGLVLFGAALAGLLVWRRQ
;
A
#
# COMPACT_ATOMS: atom_id res chain seq x y z
N MET A 1 -38.22 -73.25 -47.68
CA MET A 1 -38.56 -74.06 -46.49
C MET A 1 -37.59 -73.65 -45.39
N GLY A 2 -37.95 -73.17 -44.21
CA GLY A 2 -39.21 -72.88 -43.55
C GLY A 2 -38.88 -72.17 -42.22
N TRP A 3 -39.84 -71.40 -41.71
CA TRP A 3 -39.88 -70.92 -40.33
C TRP A 3 -39.84 -72.07 -39.31
N LYS A 4 -39.31 -71.82 -38.10
CA LYS A 4 -40.07 -71.90 -36.82
C LYS A 4 -39.23 -71.45 -35.60
N ARG A 5 -39.98 -70.89 -34.63
CA ARG A 5 -39.63 -70.26 -33.34
C ARG A 5 -39.50 -71.28 -32.20
N LEU A 6 -38.93 -70.88 -31.05
CA LEU A 6 -39.34 -71.08 -29.63
C LEU A 6 -38.14 -70.75 -28.71
N ALA A 7 -38.09 -69.63 -27.98
CA ALA A 7 -38.73 -69.30 -26.68
C ALA A 7 -38.29 -70.18 -25.49
N ALA A 8 -37.53 -69.60 -24.54
CA ALA A 8 -37.42 -70.10 -23.17
C ALA A 8 -37.22 -68.92 -22.19
N ALA A 9 -37.93 -69.01 -21.07
CA ALA A 9 -38.25 -67.95 -20.12
C ALA A 9 -37.12 -67.62 -19.11
N ALA A 10 -37.06 -66.36 -18.66
CA ALA A 10 -36.27 -65.94 -17.50
C ALA A 10 -37.21 -65.57 -16.35
N ALA A 11 -37.05 -66.24 -15.22
CA ALA A 11 -37.78 -66.01 -13.98
C ALA A 11 -37.33 -64.71 -13.31
N VAL A 12 -38.29 -63.86 -12.94
CA VAL A 12 -38.07 -62.65 -12.11
C VAL A 12 -38.43 -63.01 -10.67
N SER A 13 -37.42 -63.08 -9.80
CA SER A 13 -37.60 -63.20 -8.35
C SER A 13 -37.63 -61.80 -7.74
N GLY A 14 -38.81 -61.32 -7.38
CA GLY A 14 -39.01 -60.08 -6.63
C GLY A 14 -38.70 -60.28 -5.15
N PHE A 15 -37.68 -59.58 -4.65
CA PHE A 15 -37.43 -59.40 -3.22
C PHE A 15 -38.06 -58.06 -2.78
N VAL A 16 -39.20 -58.13 -2.10
CA VAL A 16 -39.78 -56.98 -1.39
C VAL A 16 -39.03 -56.83 -0.06
N LEU A 17 -38.10 -55.88 -0.01
CA LEU A 17 -37.51 -55.43 1.25
C LEU A 17 -38.52 -54.50 1.93
N LEU A 18 -39.11 -55.00 3.01
CA LEU A 18 -39.85 -54.20 3.99
C LEU A 18 -38.89 -53.16 4.61
N THR A 19 -39.03 -51.90 4.21
CA THR A 19 -38.33 -50.77 4.84
C THR A 19 -39.00 -50.43 6.17
N VAL A 20 -38.50 -51.04 7.24
CA VAL A 20 -38.71 -50.52 8.59
C VAL A 20 -38.01 -49.15 8.64
N PRO A 21 -38.66 -48.07 9.11
CA PRO A 21 -37.98 -46.79 9.27
C PRO A 21 -36.90 -46.97 10.35
N ALA A 22 -35.65 -47.06 9.92
CA ALA A 22 -34.52 -46.93 10.80
C ALA A 22 -34.57 -45.50 11.35
N THR A 23 -34.89 -45.35 12.63
CA THR A 23 -34.57 -44.13 13.38
C THR A 23 -33.05 -44.03 13.42
N ALA A 24 -32.48 -43.40 12.39
CA ALA A 24 -31.06 -43.14 12.30
C ALA A 24 -30.68 -42.16 13.42
N THR A 25 -30.12 -42.68 14.51
CA THR A 25 -29.32 -41.89 15.43
C THR A 25 -28.02 -41.57 14.70
N ALA A 26 -28.01 -40.48 13.92
CA ALA A 26 -26.82 -39.97 13.26
C ALA A 26 -25.73 -39.71 14.32
N VAL A 27 -24.64 -40.48 14.28
CA VAL A 27 -23.45 -40.21 15.07
C VAL A 27 -22.60 -39.23 14.27
N GLY A 28 -22.81 -37.93 14.50
CA GLY A 28 -22.04 -36.89 13.81
C GLY A 28 -20.52 -37.12 13.93
N VAL A 29 -19.78 -36.85 12.86
CA VAL A 29 -18.32 -37.05 12.83
C VAL A 29 -17.67 -35.96 13.68
N LYS A 30 -17.20 -36.33 14.87
CA LYS A 30 -16.49 -35.42 15.77
C LYS A 30 -15.22 -34.89 15.09
N GLY A 31 -15.00 -33.58 15.17
CA GLY A 31 -13.78 -32.93 14.73
C GLY A 31 -12.80 -32.76 15.90
N ILE A 32 -12.40 -31.52 16.11
CA ILE A 32 -11.45 -31.12 17.16
C ILE A 32 -12.23 -30.66 18.40
N GLY A 33 -11.83 -31.12 19.60
CA GLY A 33 -12.52 -30.82 20.85
C GLY A 33 -12.25 -31.80 21.99
N HIS A 34 -13.09 -31.74 23.02
CA HIS A 34 -13.01 -32.57 24.23
C HIS A 34 -14.35 -33.24 24.53
N ASN A 35 -14.34 -34.38 25.22
CA ASN A 35 -15.55 -34.88 25.88
C ASN A 35 -15.58 -34.35 27.32
N ALA A 36 -16.74 -33.93 27.81
CA ALA A 36 -16.92 -33.68 29.23
C ALA A 36 -16.85 -35.00 30.01
N THR A 37 -16.40 -34.94 31.27
CA THR A 37 -16.27 -36.13 32.11
C THR A 37 -17.61 -36.77 32.48
N GLN A 38 -18.70 -36.00 32.43
CA GLN A 38 -20.07 -36.47 32.68
C GLN A 38 -21.06 -35.76 31.76
N VAL A 39 -22.15 -36.46 31.48
CA VAL A 39 -23.33 -35.94 30.76
C VAL A 39 -24.16 -35.08 31.71
N GLN A 40 -24.72 -33.97 31.24
CA GLN A 40 -25.68 -33.18 32.02
C GLN A 40 -26.93 -34.01 32.33
N PRO A 41 -27.54 -33.87 33.53
CA PRO A 41 -28.84 -34.47 33.80
C PRO A 41 -29.86 -34.17 32.69
N ASN A 42 -30.66 -35.16 32.34
CA ASN A 42 -31.69 -35.13 31.28
C ASN A 42 -31.18 -34.97 29.84
N ALA A 43 -29.86 -34.85 29.61
CA ALA A 43 -29.30 -34.92 28.27
C ALA A 43 -29.31 -36.36 27.73
N THR A 44 -29.35 -36.48 26.41
CA THR A 44 -29.39 -37.78 25.71
C THR A 44 -28.18 -38.63 26.11
N PRO A 45 -28.36 -39.90 26.54
CA PRO A 45 -27.26 -40.77 26.92
C PRO A 45 -26.23 -40.93 25.79
N GLY A 46 -24.95 -40.72 26.09
CA GLY A 46 -23.86 -40.80 25.12
C GLY A 46 -22.60 -40.05 25.59
N SER A 47 -21.60 -39.92 24.72
CA SER A 47 -20.43 -39.09 25.00
C SER A 47 -20.77 -37.61 24.79
N GLU A 48 -20.56 -36.78 25.82
CA GLU A 48 -20.85 -35.34 25.75
C GLU A 48 -19.71 -34.56 25.08
N TRP A 49 -19.78 -34.43 23.76
CA TRP A 49 -18.75 -33.78 22.95
C TRP A 49 -18.87 -32.25 22.96
N HIS A 50 -17.75 -31.57 23.21
CA HIS A 50 -17.58 -30.13 23.11
C HIS A 50 -16.49 -29.84 22.10
N GLY A 51 -16.87 -29.31 20.94
CA GLY A 51 -15.93 -29.03 19.87
C GLY A 51 -16.61 -28.79 18.54
N SER A 52 -15.80 -28.88 17.49
CA SER A 52 -16.28 -28.87 16.11
C SER A 52 -16.79 -30.27 15.69
N TYR A 53 -17.58 -30.28 14.64
CA TYR A 53 -17.95 -31.45 13.86
C TYR A 53 -17.41 -31.32 12.44
N VAL A 54 -17.25 -32.44 11.75
CA VAL A 54 -16.83 -32.46 10.35
C VAL A 54 -18.07 -32.63 9.47
N TRP A 55 -18.32 -31.63 8.63
CA TRP A 55 -19.38 -31.65 7.62
C TRP A 55 -18.80 -31.21 6.28
N GLN A 56 -18.87 -32.08 5.26
CA GLN A 56 -18.26 -31.85 3.94
C GLN A 56 -16.80 -31.39 4.02
N ASP A 57 -15.98 -32.13 4.79
CA ASP A 57 -14.55 -31.85 5.04
C ASP A 57 -14.25 -30.49 5.71
N LYS A 58 -15.27 -29.84 6.28
CA LYS A 58 -15.15 -28.57 7.00
C LYS A 58 -15.51 -28.72 8.47
N HIS A 59 -14.80 -27.99 9.31
CA HIS A 59 -15.18 -27.84 10.72
C HIS A 59 -16.40 -26.93 10.84
N VAL A 60 -17.42 -27.40 11.55
CA VAL A 60 -18.64 -26.67 11.84
C VAL A 60 -18.94 -26.75 13.33
N TRP A 61 -19.60 -25.74 13.86
CA TRP A 61 -20.01 -25.70 15.27
C TRP A 61 -21.51 -25.73 15.37
N CYS A 62 -22.03 -26.44 16.35
CA CYS A 62 -23.46 -26.52 16.55
C CYS A 62 -23.92 -25.44 17.53
N VAL A 63 -25.16 -24.98 17.36
CA VAL A 63 -25.72 -23.87 18.15
C VAL A 63 -27.02 -24.22 18.87
N GLN A 64 -27.50 -25.46 18.74
CA GLN A 64 -28.74 -25.92 19.37
C GLN A 64 -28.46 -27.15 20.23
N TYR A 65 -27.95 -26.90 21.43
CA TYR A 65 -27.56 -27.94 22.39
C TYR A 65 -28.55 -29.12 22.46
N ALA A 66 -28.05 -30.33 22.72
CA ALA A 66 -28.81 -31.58 22.87
C ALA A 66 -29.51 -32.14 21.61
N LEU A 67 -29.69 -31.37 20.53
CA LEU A 67 -30.14 -31.96 19.27
C LEU A 67 -29.04 -32.83 18.64
N PRO A 68 -29.40 -33.81 17.79
CA PRO A 68 -28.44 -34.59 17.01
C PRO A 68 -27.43 -33.72 16.26
N ALA A 69 -26.17 -34.12 16.28
CA ALA A 69 -25.10 -33.43 15.57
C ALA A 69 -25.12 -33.72 14.06
N PRO A 70 -24.61 -32.82 13.21
CA PRO A 70 -24.51 -33.05 11.78
C PRO A 70 -23.66 -34.28 11.46
N ASP A 71 -24.12 -35.11 10.53
CA ASP A 71 -23.29 -36.06 9.81
C ASP A 71 -23.11 -35.60 8.34
N SER A 72 -22.26 -36.30 7.60
CA SER A 72 -21.97 -35.96 6.20
C SER A 72 -23.10 -36.28 5.22
N ALA A 73 -24.14 -37.02 5.63
CA ALA A 73 -25.28 -37.37 4.79
C ALA A 73 -26.42 -36.33 4.89
N VAL A 74 -26.43 -35.48 5.92
CA VAL A 74 -27.41 -34.40 6.06
C VAL A 74 -27.04 -33.21 5.17
N GLY A 75 -28.00 -32.81 4.34
CA GLY A 75 -27.90 -31.59 3.55
C GLY A 75 -28.22 -30.37 4.40
N TYR A 76 -27.45 -29.31 4.25
CA TYR A 76 -27.71 -28.02 4.88
C TYR A 76 -27.88 -26.93 3.83
N GLN A 77 -28.77 -25.98 4.09
CA GLN A 77 -28.97 -24.78 3.30
C GLN A 77 -28.64 -23.54 4.13
N PRO A 78 -28.23 -22.42 3.50
CA PRO A 78 -28.13 -21.14 4.19
C PRO A 78 -29.46 -20.80 4.88
N GLY A 79 -29.39 -20.40 6.14
CA GLY A 79 -30.52 -19.95 6.94
C GLY A 79 -30.39 -18.49 7.37
N ASP A 80 -31.33 -18.06 8.20
CA ASP A 80 -31.39 -16.70 8.72
C ASP A 80 -30.38 -16.42 9.85
N GLU A 81 -30.50 -15.24 10.45
CA GLU A 81 -29.87 -14.83 11.70
C GLU A 81 -29.90 -15.95 12.76
N LEU A 82 -28.77 -16.14 13.45
CA LEU A 82 -28.69 -17.01 14.61
C LEU A 82 -29.57 -16.45 15.73
N LEU A 83 -30.51 -17.28 16.17
CA LEU A 83 -31.40 -17.01 17.30
C LEU A 83 -30.99 -17.86 18.50
N THR A 84 -31.51 -17.51 19.67
CA THR A 84 -31.51 -18.44 20.81
C THR A 84 -32.32 -19.68 20.45
N LYS A 85 -32.10 -20.76 21.20
CA LYS A 85 -32.84 -22.01 21.09
C LYS A 85 -34.35 -21.83 21.32
N ALA A 86 -34.74 -20.83 22.11
CA ALA A 86 -36.12 -20.42 22.31
C ALA A 86 -36.69 -19.57 21.14
N GLY A 87 -35.91 -19.35 20.07
CA GLY A 87 -36.33 -18.58 18.89
C GLY A 87 -36.27 -17.06 19.07
N LYS A 88 -35.59 -16.54 20.10
CA LYS A 88 -35.43 -15.09 20.30
C LYS A 88 -34.17 -14.56 19.63
N LYS A 89 -34.19 -13.28 19.26
CA LYS A 89 -32.99 -12.59 18.79
C LYS A 89 -31.94 -12.56 19.89
N LEU A 90 -30.68 -12.75 19.51
CA LEU A 90 -29.56 -12.58 20.41
C LEU A 90 -29.42 -11.11 20.82
N ALA A 91 -28.94 -10.87 22.04
CA ALA A 91 -28.52 -9.54 22.44
C ALA A 91 -27.43 -9.03 21.46
N PRO A 92 -27.43 -7.75 21.06
CA PRO A 92 -26.52 -7.26 20.02
C PRO A 92 -25.03 -7.48 20.33
N ASP A 93 -24.65 -7.37 21.59
CA ASP A 93 -23.29 -7.59 22.08
C ASP A 93 -22.89 -9.07 22.03
N VAL A 94 -23.82 -9.98 22.33
CA VAL A 94 -23.64 -11.44 22.19
C VAL A 94 -23.50 -11.82 20.72
N ALA A 95 -24.37 -11.30 19.85
CA ALA A 95 -24.27 -11.53 18.40
C ALA A 95 -22.92 -11.07 17.85
N ALA A 96 -22.46 -9.88 18.25
CA ALA A 96 -21.16 -9.34 17.84
C ALA A 96 -19.98 -10.16 18.38
N ASN A 97 -20.06 -10.66 19.62
CA ASN A 97 -19.07 -11.58 20.18
C ASN A 97 -19.00 -12.88 19.38
N ILE A 98 -20.15 -13.48 19.04
CA ILE A 98 -20.20 -14.71 18.25
C ILE A 98 -19.62 -14.50 16.86
N SER A 99 -20.01 -13.44 16.14
CA SER A 99 -19.44 -13.14 14.82
C SER A 99 -17.92 -13.00 14.88
N TYR A 100 -17.39 -12.30 15.89
CA TYR A 100 -15.94 -12.16 16.07
C TYR A 100 -15.26 -13.50 16.33
N LEU A 101 -15.82 -14.32 17.20
CA LEU A 101 -15.24 -15.61 17.54
C LEU A 101 -15.27 -16.58 16.35
N LEU A 102 -16.32 -16.55 15.53
CA LEU A 102 -16.39 -17.32 14.31
C LEU A 102 -15.37 -16.84 13.29
N LEU A 103 -15.17 -15.53 13.11
CA LEU A 103 -14.09 -15.02 12.26
C LEU A 103 -12.71 -15.48 12.75
N ARG A 104 -12.45 -15.39 14.06
CA ARG A 104 -11.09 -15.57 14.61
C ARG A 104 -10.72 -17.03 14.92
N TYR A 105 -11.67 -17.83 15.40
CA TYR A 105 -11.41 -19.13 16.01
C TYR A 105 -12.06 -20.32 15.29
N SER A 106 -12.92 -20.12 14.27
CA SER A 106 -13.53 -21.22 13.52
C SER A 106 -12.56 -22.06 12.68
N THR A 107 -11.31 -21.62 12.53
CA THR A 107 -10.25 -22.36 11.83
C THR A 107 -9.20 -22.92 12.77
N THR A 108 -9.43 -22.84 14.09
CA THR A 108 -8.49 -23.32 15.11
C THR A 108 -8.14 -24.80 14.91
N LYS A 109 -6.90 -25.13 15.25
CA LYS A 109 -6.39 -26.51 15.34
C LYS A 109 -6.24 -27.00 16.78
N SER A 110 -6.51 -26.13 17.76
CA SER A 110 -6.43 -26.46 19.18
C SER A 110 -7.72 -27.13 19.67
N PRO A 111 -7.64 -28.33 20.27
CA PRO A 111 -8.77 -28.98 20.95
C PRO A 111 -9.39 -28.09 22.03
N ASP A 112 -8.57 -27.40 22.82
CA ASP A 112 -9.04 -26.52 23.89
C ASP A 112 -9.86 -25.35 23.33
N GLU A 113 -9.37 -24.74 22.25
CA GLU A 113 -10.05 -23.62 21.60
C GLU A 113 -11.34 -24.02 20.91
N ALA A 114 -11.35 -25.18 20.24
CA ALA A 114 -12.55 -25.68 19.58
C ALA A 114 -13.65 -26.00 20.61
N ALA A 115 -13.28 -26.59 21.75
CA ALA A 115 -14.20 -26.86 22.86
C ALA A 115 -14.67 -25.56 23.54
N ALA A 116 -13.78 -24.60 23.76
CA ALA A 116 -14.11 -23.30 24.32
C ALA A 116 -15.11 -22.53 23.44
N LEU A 117 -14.90 -22.54 22.12
CA LEU A 117 -15.84 -21.94 21.17
C LEU A 117 -17.21 -22.62 21.24
N ALA A 118 -17.27 -23.94 21.26
CA ALA A 118 -18.54 -24.68 21.40
C ALA A 118 -19.26 -24.36 22.72
N HIS A 119 -18.51 -24.34 23.83
CA HIS A 119 -19.03 -23.98 25.15
C HIS A 119 -19.63 -22.56 25.15
N LEU A 120 -18.90 -21.58 24.62
CA LEU A 120 -19.38 -20.20 24.52
C LEU A 120 -20.64 -20.09 23.66
N LEU A 121 -20.65 -20.71 22.47
CA LEU A 121 -21.83 -20.72 21.60
C LEU A 121 -23.06 -21.27 22.33
N HIS A 122 -22.95 -22.45 22.94
CA HIS A 122 -24.06 -23.05 23.68
C HIS A 122 -24.48 -22.24 24.91
N SER A 123 -23.52 -21.64 25.64
CA SER A 123 -23.80 -20.79 26.80
C SER A 123 -24.59 -19.54 26.45
N TRP A 124 -24.54 -19.08 25.20
CA TRP A 124 -25.29 -17.91 24.73
C TRP A 124 -26.58 -18.29 23.99
N THR A 125 -26.58 -19.39 23.25
CA THR A 125 -27.72 -19.73 22.40
C THR A 125 -28.72 -20.65 23.10
N ALA A 126 -28.33 -21.44 24.10
CA ALA A 126 -29.19 -22.44 24.73
C ALA A 126 -29.46 -22.19 26.22
N VAL A 127 -29.56 -20.92 26.62
CA VAL A 127 -29.92 -20.54 28.00
C VAL A 127 -31.39 -20.85 28.33
N PRO A 128 -31.74 -21.06 29.61
CA PRO A 128 -33.13 -21.21 30.02
C PRO A 128 -33.98 -20.00 29.63
N ASP A 129 -35.07 -20.25 28.92
CA ASP A 129 -36.02 -19.23 28.47
C ASP A 129 -37.33 -19.88 28.00
N GLY A 130 -38.42 -19.61 28.72
CA GLY A 130 -39.74 -20.17 28.41
C GLY A 130 -39.73 -21.69 28.46
N GLN A 131 -39.97 -22.34 27.32
CA GLN A 131 -39.96 -23.81 27.22
C GLN A 131 -38.55 -24.40 27.30
N VAL A 132 -37.50 -23.60 27.02
CA VAL A 132 -36.11 -24.07 27.12
C VAL A 132 -35.70 -24.09 28.59
N ARG A 133 -35.40 -25.27 29.15
CA ARG A 133 -35.21 -25.48 30.60
C ARG A 133 -34.31 -26.68 30.91
N PHE A 134 -33.81 -26.80 32.15
CA PHE A 134 -32.86 -27.85 32.55
C PHE A 134 -33.53 -29.19 32.91
N ASP A 135 -34.80 -29.18 33.29
CA ASP A 135 -35.55 -30.31 33.84
C ASP A 135 -36.34 -31.12 32.79
N THR A 136 -36.23 -30.76 31.51
CA THR A 136 -36.89 -31.47 30.40
C THR A 136 -35.99 -32.55 29.82
N THR A 137 -36.59 -33.67 29.41
CA THR A 137 -35.89 -34.72 28.63
C THR A 137 -36.08 -34.56 27.13
N ASP A 138 -36.90 -33.60 26.67
CA ASP A 138 -37.04 -33.31 25.24
C ASP A 138 -35.84 -32.51 24.75
N PRO A 139 -34.99 -33.06 23.84
CA PRO A 139 -33.80 -32.39 23.37
C PRO A 139 -34.06 -31.06 22.65
N ARG A 140 -35.26 -30.84 22.11
CA ARG A 140 -35.64 -29.56 21.50
C ARG A 140 -35.74 -28.42 22.51
N TYR A 141 -35.97 -28.76 23.78
CA TYR A 141 -36.21 -27.81 24.85
C TYR A 141 -35.15 -27.89 25.97
N LEU A 142 -34.20 -28.82 25.91
CA LEU A 142 -33.16 -28.90 26.95
C LEU A 142 -32.19 -27.71 26.88
N ALA A 143 -32.06 -26.97 27.98
CA ALA A 143 -31.10 -25.89 28.12
C ALA A 143 -29.67 -26.40 28.38
N TYR A 144 -28.67 -25.63 27.95
CA TYR A 144 -27.25 -25.88 28.20
C TYR A 144 -26.84 -25.34 29.57
N ASN A 145 -26.36 -26.21 30.47
CA ASN A 145 -25.91 -25.81 31.79
C ASN A 145 -24.41 -25.48 31.77
N ALA A 146 -24.09 -24.21 31.53
CA ALA A 146 -22.70 -23.74 31.42
C ALA A 146 -21.88 -24.01 32.70
N GLU A 147 -22.45 -23.79 33.89
CA GLU A 147 -21.76 -24.03 35.17
C GLU A 147 -21.46 -25.51 35.39
N TRP A 148 -22.41 -26.38 35.04
CA TRP A 148 -22.22 -27.83 35.12
C TRP A 148 -21.04 -28.30 34.28
N TYR A 149 -20.93 -27.78 33.05
CA TYR A 149 -19.85 -28.12 32.13
C TYR A 149 -18.53 -27.45 32.47
N ALA A 150 -18.55 -26.23 33.02
CA ALA A 150 -17.34 -25.57 33.50
C ALA A 150 -16.60 -26.41 34.55
N ALA A 151 -17.32 -27.14 35.40
CA ALA A 151 -16.74 -28.03 36.39
C ALA A 151 -16.28 -29.40 35.84
N ARG A 152 -16.55 -29.71 34.56
CA ARG A 152 -16.37 -31.05 33.95
C ARG A 152 -15.55 -31.05 32.66
N LEU A 153 -15.24 -29.88 32.14
CA LEU A 153 -14.27 -29.68 31.08
C LEU A 153 -12.87 -29.48 31.68
N PRO A 154 -11.80 -29.80 30.94
CA PRO A 154 -10.44 -29.50 31.38
C PRO A 154 -10.25 -28.02 31.72
N GLN A 155 -9.39 -27.72 32.69
CA GLN A 155 -9.10 -26.34 33.07
C GLN A 155 -8.53 -25.52 31.89
N SER A 156 -7.73 -26.14 31.02
CA SER A 156 -7.22 -25.51 29.79
C SER A 156 -8.32 -25.01 28.86
N VAL A 157 -9.44 -25.73 28.77
CA VAL A 157 -10.63 -25.30 28.02
C VAL A 157 -11.23 -24.05 28.68
N MET A 158 -11.37 -24.04 30.00
CA MET A 158 -11.95 -22.91 30.72
C MET A 158 -11.06 -21.66 30.68
N ASP A 159 -9.74 -21.83 30.69
CA ASP A 159 -8.79 -20.75 30.46
C ASP A 159 -8.94 -20.17 29.03
N ALA A 160 -9.15 -21.04 28.03
CA ALA A 160 -9.45 -20.63 26.66
C ALA A 160 -10.82 -19.92 26.56
N VAL A 161 -11.86 -20.38 27.28
CA VAL A 161 -13.17 -19.71 27.36
C VAL A 161 -13.02 -18.29 27.89
N ALA A 162 -12.28 -18.11 28.99
CA ALA A 162 -12.04 -16.79 29.58
C ALA A 162 -11.30 -15.87 28.62
N ARG A 163 -10.22 -16.38 27.99
CA ARG A 163 -9.43 -15.64 26.98
C ARG A 163 -10.28 -15.22 25.79
N MET A 164 -11.02 -16.15 25.17
CA MET A 164 -11.85 -15.89 24.00
C MET A 164 -12.95 -14.88 24.29
N ARG A 165 -13.60 -14.99 25.45
CA ARG A 165 -14.62 -14.03 25.87
C ARG A 165 -14.05 -12.62 25.98
N ALA A 166 -12.92 -12.45 26.69
CA ALA A 166 -12.27 -11.16 26.83
C ALA A 166 -11.81 -10.59 25.49
N ASP A 167 -11.28 -11.44 24.61
CA ASP A 167 -10.86 -11.07 23.27
C ASP A 167 -12.05 -10.59 22.40
N ALA A 168 -13.17 -11.33 22.43
CA ALA A 168 -14.39 -10.95 21.74
C ALA A 168 -14.95 -9.62 22.24
N GLU A 169 -15.03 -9.42 23.55
CA GLU A 169 -15.50 -8.17 24.15
C GLU A 169 -14.62 -6.97 23.75
N ALA A 170 -13.30 -7.19 23.66
CA ALA A 170 -12.34 -6.16 23.29
C ALA A 170 -12.33 -5.84 21.79
N ASN A 171 -12.69 -6.81 20.94
CA ASN A 171 -12.45 -6.76 19.49
C ASN A 171 -13.68 -6.99 18.61
N ARG A 172 -14.88 -7.17 19.16
CA ARG A 172 -16.11 -7.32 18.37
C ARG A 172 -16.36 -6.18 17.38
N GLY A 173 -17.09 -6.52 16.32
CA GLY A 173 -17.52 -5.56 15.30
C GLY A 173 -18.55 -4.54 15.81
N PRO A 174 -18.97 -3.59 14.95
CA PRO A 174 -18.56 -3.45 13.55
C PRO A 174 -17.14 -2.89 13.41
N TRP A 175 -16.41 -3.38 12.41
CA TRP A 175 -15.11 -2.82 12.01
C TRP A 175 -15.24 -1.90 10.82
N LYS A 176 -14.26 -1.00 10.68
CA LYS A 176 -14.11 -0.07 9.57
C LYS A 176 -12.72 -0.18 8.99
N LEU A 177 -12.63 -0.45 7.69
CA LEU A 177 -11.38 -0.42 6.93
C LEU A 177 -11.20 0.96 6.30
N THR A 178 -9.98 1.47 6.33
CA THR A 178 -9.61 2.75 5.72
C THR A 178 -8.26 2.61 5.02
N ALA A 179 -8.10 3.35 3.93
CA ALA A 179 -6.83 3.57 3.26
C ALA A 179 -6.64 5.08 3.09
N THR A 180 -5.40 5.54 3.16
CA THR A 180 -5.06 6.96 3.08
C THR A 180 -3.79 7.14 2.27
N ALA A 181 -3.86 8.01 1.27
CA ALA A 181 -2.71 8.40 0.47
C ALA A 181 -1.80 9.36 1.27
N PRO A 182 -0.50 9.43 0.93
CA PRO A 182 0.40 10.43 1.47
C PRO A 182 -0.13 11.85 1.24
N LYS A 183 0.16 12.75 2.19
CA LYS A 183 -0.16 14.19 2.04
C LYS A 183 0.84 14.92 1.16
N GLU A 184 2.06 14.40 1.08
CA GLU A 184 3.13 14.97 0.27
C GLU A 184 2.88 14.70 -1.23
N PRO A 185 3.34 15.58 -2.12
CA PRO A 185 3.27 15.35 -3.56
C PRO A 185 3.95 14.03 -3.93
N LEU A 186 3.26 13.20 -4.71
CA LEU A 186 3.81 11.93 -5.15
C LEU A 186 4.71 12.15 -6.37
N VAL A 187 5.87 11.49 -6.37
CA VAL A 187 6.80 11.50 -7.49
C VAL A 187 6.88 10.10 -8.10
N ILE A 188 6.66 9.98 -9.40
CA ILE A 188 6.76 8.73 -10.15
C ILE A 188 8.19 8.19 -10.01
N GLY A 189 8.30 6.91 -9.64
CA GLY A 189 9.57 6.23 -9.36
C GLY A 189 10.13 6.45 -7.95
N THR A 190 9.48 7.24 -7.10
CA THR A 190 9.91 7.48 -5.71
C THR A 190 8.98 6.79 -4.72
N GLU A 191 9.55 6.12 -3.71
CA GLU A 191 8.77 5.45 -2.66
C GLU A 191 7.98 6.45 -1.81
N SER A 192 6.74 6.08 -1.47
CA SER A 192 5.84 6.86 -0.63
C SER A 192 5.08 5.95 0.34
N ALA A 193 4.79 6.43 1.54
CA ALA A 193 4.17 5.63 2.60
C ALA A 193 2.65 5.83 2.66
N TRP A 194 1.89 4.86 2.18
CA TRP A 194 0.43 4.84 2.23
C TRP A 194 -0.03 4.16 3.49
N THR A 195 -1.07 4.67 4.14
CA THR A 195 -1.53 4.13 5.42
C THR A 195 -2.82 3.36 5.24
N VAL A 196 -2.90 2.17 5.84
CA VAL A 196 -4.13 1.38 5.94
C VAL A 196 -4.44 1.13 7.41
N ALA A 197 -5.72 1.23 7.79
CA ALA A 197 -6.13 0.99 9.17
C ALA A 197 -7.44 0.22 9.21
N LEU A 198 -7.49 -0.78 10.08
CA LEU A 198 -8.69 -1.53 10.43
C LEU A 198 -9.07 -1.17 11.86
N LEU A 199 -10.19 -0.48 12.01
CA LEU A 199 -10.61 0.17 13.25
C LEU A 199 -11.89 -0.47 13.79
N LYS A 200 -11.95 -0.60 15.11
CA LYS A 200 -13.14 -0.97 15.85
C LYS A 200 -14.09 0.22 15.97
N GLN A 201 -15.32 -0.03 16.43
CA GLN A 201 -16.32 1.01 16.66
C GLN A 201 -15.84 2.13 17.60
N ASN A 202 -14.97 1.81 18.56
CA ASN A 202 -14.37 2.79 19.49
C ASN A 202 -13.14 3.53 18.92
N GLY A 203 -12.84 3.38 17.63
CA GLY A 203 -11.71 4.02 16.95
C GLY A 203 -10.34 3.37 17.22
N LYS A 204 -10.25 2.35 18.08
CA LYS A 204 -9.00 1.61 18.30
C LYS A 204 -8.76 0.60 17.19
N GLY A 205 -7.49 0.29 16.95
CA GLY A 205 -7.06 -0.73 16.00
C GLY A 205 -7.54 -2.14 16.32
N VAL A 206 -7.74 -2.95 15.27
CA VAL A 206 -7.96 -4.40 15.39
C VAL A 206 -6.60 -5.10 15.34
N PRO A 207 -6.23 -5.92 16.35
CA PRO A 207 -4.92 -6.56 16.40
C PRO A 207 -4.81 -7.78 15.49
N ASN A 208 -3.62 -8.03 14.95
CA ASN A 208 -3.28 -9.24 14.18
C ASN A 208 -4.28 -9.59 13.05
N ALA A 209 -4.80 -8.58 12.38
CA ALA A 209 -5.79 -8.71 11.33
C ALA A 209 -5.13 -8.64 9.95
N PRO A 210 -5.33 -9.64 9.08
CA PRO A 210 -4.82 -9.61 7.72
C PRO A 210 -5.61 -8.62 6.85
N ILE A 211 -4.90 -7.86 6.02
CA ILE A 211 -5.44 -6.92 5.06
C ILE A 211 -4.75 -7.21 3.72
N ASP A 212 -5.54 -7.62 2.73
CA ASP A 212 -5.08 -7.78 1.36
C ASP A 212 -5.13 -6.43 0.64
N PHE A 213 -4.22 -6.20 -0.30
CA PHE A 213 -4.21 -4.98 -1.11
C PHE A 213 -3.84 -5.25 -2.57
N THR A 214 -4.33 -4.38 -3.44
CA THR A 214 -3.99 -4.30 -4.87
C THR A 214 -3.65 -2.86 -5.23
N LEU A 215 -2.64 -2.69 -6.05
CA LEU A 215 -2.11 -1.41 -6.51
C LEU A 215 -2.51 -1.17 -7.97
N THR A 216 -2.68 0.09 -8.33
CA THR A 216 -2.90 0.57 -9.71
C THR A 216 -2.00 1.76 -9.94
N ASP A 217 -1.38 1.86 -11.13
CA ASP A 217 -0.36 2.88 -11.44
C ASP A 217 0.74 2.98 -10.36
N ALA A 218 1.02 1.87 -9.68
CA ALA A 218 1.99 1.77 -8.61
C ALA A 218 2.42 0.33 -8.35
N THR A 219 3.60 0.15 -7.78
CA THR A 219 4.16 -1.15 -7.40
C THR A 219 4.80 -1.09 -6.01
N LEU A 220 5.07 -2.24 -5.42
CA LEU A 220 6.06 -2.36 -4.34
C LEU A 220 7.49 -2.28 -4.92
N ALA A 221 8.48 -2.25 -4.03
CA ALA A 221 9.90 -2.22 -4.41
C ALA A 221 10.35 -3.46 -5.22
N ASP A 222 9.67 -4.60 -5.06
CA ASP A 222 9.91 -5.84 -5.81
C ASP A 222 9.13 -5.89 -7.15
N GLY A 223 8.40 -4.82 -7.51
CA GLY A 223 7.59 -4.74 -8.71
C GLY A 223 6.21 -5.37 -8.60
N SER A 224 5.85 -5.97 -7.47
CA SER A 224 4.52 -6.56 -7.27
C SER A 224 3.42 -5.48 -7.16
N VAL A 225 2.21 -5.84 -7.61
CA VAL A 225 1.02 -4.98 -7.56
C VAL A 225 -0.04 -5.51 -6.59
N LYS A 226 0.25 -6.59 -5.87
CA LYS A 226 -0.64 -7.20 -4.88
C LYS A 226 0.18 -7.66 -3.69
N GLY A 227 -0.42 -7.62 -2.50
CA GLY A 227 0.21 -8.12 -1.30
C GLY A 227 -0.77 -8.26 -0.15
N LYS A 228 -0.22 -8.66 1.00
CA LYS A 228 -0.93 -8.80 2.25
C LYS A 228 -0.11 -8.15 3.36
N VAL A 229 -0.76 -7.36 4.20
CA VAL A 229 -0.20 -6.87 5.46
C VAL A 229 -1.01 -7.38 6.63
N THR A 230 -0.45 -7.34 7.83
CA THR A 230 -1.14 -7.70 9.07
C THR A 230 -0.96 -6.56 10.06
N THR A 231 -2.03 -6.15 10.74
CA THR A 231 -1.92 -5.17 11.83
C THR A 231 -1.12 -5.77 12.99
N ASP A 232 -0.43 -4.92 13.75
CA ASP A 232 0.37 -5.39 14.89
C ASP A 232 -0.51 -5.88 16.06
N ALA A 233 0.12 -6.29 17.16
CA ALA A 233 -0.58 -6.73 18.37
C ALA A 233 -1.43 -5.63 19.05
N GLY A 234 -1.17 -4.35 18.76
CA GLY A 234 -1.96 -3.21 19.22
C GLY A 234 -3.04 -2.75 18.24
N GLY A 235 -3.02 -3.27 17.01
CA GLY A 235 -3.89 -2.87 15.91
C GLY A 235 -3.48 -1.57 15.22
N SER A 236 -2.24 -1.12 15.36
CA SER A 236 -1.78 0.15 14.78
C SER A 236 -1.99 0.18 13.25
N PRO A 237 -2.27 1.36 12.66
CA PRO A 237 -2.27 1.52 11.21
C PRO A 237 -0.96 1.04 10.58
N VAL A 238 -1.06 0.38 9.44
CA VAL A 238 0.08 -0.17 8.72
C VAL A 238 0.48 0.77 7.59
N ALA A 239 1.76 1.12 7.54
CA ALA A 239 2.35 1.85 6.41
C ALA A 239 2.80 0.87 5.32
N ILE A 240 2.33 1.06 4.11
CA ILE A 240 2.72 0.31 2.91
C ILE A 240 3.55 1.24 2.04
N LYS A 241 4.79 0.82 1.78
CA LYS A 241 5.73 1.52 0.90
C LYS A 241 5.39 1.22 -0.55
N ILE A 242 4.96 2.25 -1.27
CA ILE A 242 4.45 2.15 -2.65
C ILE A 242 5.22 3.13 -3.53
N VAL A 243 5.65 2.64 -4.70
CA VAL A 243 6.32 3.41 -5.75
C VAL A 243 5.31 3.69 -6.86
N PRO A 244 4.89 4.95 -7.08
CA PRO A 244 4.04 5.30 -8.22
C PRO A 244 4.75 5.01 -9.54
N THR A 245 4.05 4.38 -10.47
CA THR A 245 4.52 4.10 -11.83
C THR A 245 3.73 4.88 -12.89
N GLY A 246 2.60 5.48 -12.51
CA GLY A 246 1.77 6.33 -13.36
C GLY A 246 1.22 7.55 -12.62
N PRO A 247 0.45 8.41 -13.31
CA PRO A 247 -0.02 9.70 -12.78
C PRO A 247 -1.15 9.57 -11.75
N LYS A 248 -1.83 8.42 -11.68
CA LYS A 248 -2.98 8.20 -10.78
C LYS A 248 -2.76 6.96 -9.90
N PRO A 249 -1.70 6.92 -9.08
CA PRO A 249 -1.45 5.78 -8.21
C PRO A 249 -2.63 5.58 -7.25
N ALA A 250 -2.99 4.33 -7.04
CA ALA A 250 -4.09 3.96 -6.15
C ALA A 250 -3.78 2.65 -5.40
N ILE A 251 -4.36 2.55 -4.21
CA ILE A 251 -4.43 1.32 -3.42
C ILE A 251 -5.89 0.98 -3.17
N ALA A 252 -6.28 -0.26 -3.47
CA ALA A 252 -7.52 -0.87 -3.03
C ALA A 252 -7.17 -1.94 -1.99
N VAL A 253 -7.80 -1.88 -0.81
CA VAL A 253 -7.58 -2.81 0.29
C VAL A 253 -8.85 -3.54 0.66
N THR A 254 -8.69 -4.80 1.07
CA THR A 254 -9.78 -5.65 1.53
C THR A 254 -9.39 -6.36 2.83
N ALA A 255 -10.37 -6.53 3.72
CA ALA A 255 -10.17 -7.24 4.98
C ALA A 255 -11.44 -7.96 5.40
N ASP A 256 -11.29 -9.08 6.09
CA ASP A 256 -12.41 -9.74 6.75
C ASP A 256 -12.78 -9.00 8.05
N SER A 257 -14.08 -8.85 8.26
CA SER A 257 -14.68 -8.25 9.46
C SER A 257 -15.73 -9.20 10.01
N PRO A 258 -16.00 -9.18 11.32
CA PRO A 258 -17.17 -9.85 11.87
C PRO A 258 -18.44 -9.40 11.12
N ALA A 259 -19.30 -10.35 10.79
CA ALA A 259 -20.62 -10.11 10.23
C ALA A 259 -21.47 -9.34 11.25
N ASP A 260 -22.36 -8.48 10.75
CA ASP A 260 -23.23 -7.66 11.60
C ASP A 260 -24.11 -8.54 12.50
N LYS A 261 -24.46 -9.73 12.00
CA LYS A 261 -25.14 -10.79 12.74
C LYS A 261 -24.61 -12.15 12.29
N PRO A 262 -24.41 -13.10 13.21
CA PRO A 262 -24.05 -14.46 12.84
C PRO A 262 -25.24 -15.14 12.15
N VAL A 263 -24.95 -15.92 11.11
CA VAL A 263 -25.95 -16.69 10.34
C VAL A 263 -25.72 -18.18 10.53
N VAL A 264 -26.79 -18.95 10.45
CA VAL A 264 -26.74 -20.41 10.58
C VAL A 264 -27.01 -21.08 9.25
N HIS A 265 -26.54 -22.31 9.11
CA HIS A 265 -27.07 -23.22 8.12
C HIS A 265 -28.12 -24.12 8.79
N GLN A 266 -29.22 -24.37 8.07
CA GLN A 266 -30.34 -25.16 8.54
C GLN A 266 -30.35 -26.53 7.84
N PRO A 267 -30.62 -27.62 8.57
CA PRO A 267 -30.80 -28.95 7.98
C PRO A 267 -32.02 -28.95 7.04
N ILE A 268 -31.86 -29.53 5.83
CA ILE A 268 -32.90 -29.54 4.80
C ILE A 268 -33.97 -30.60 5.12
N GLN A 269 -33.54 -31.76 5.63
CA GLN A 269 -34.39 -32.94 5.73
C GLN A 269 -35.15 -33.08 7.07
N THR A 270 -34.84 -32.28 8.08
CA THR A 270 -35.44 -32.42 9.42
C THR A 270 -35.21 -31.18 10.29
N GLU A 271 -36.17 -30.85 11.15
CA GLU A 271 -36.01 -29.81 12.18
C GLU A 271 -35.40 -30.36 13.50
N ASN A 272 -35.28 -31.68 13.62
CA ASN A 272 -34.76 -32.37 14.81
C ASN A 272 -33.24 -32.62 14.72
N MET A 273 -32.49 -31.65 14.21
CA MET A 273 -31.04 -31.73 13.98
C MET A 273 -30.43 -30.37 14.30
N GLN A 274 -29.19 -30.34 14.78
CA GLN A 274 -28.52 -29.09 15.12
C GLN A 274 -28.34 -28.19 13.90
N ARG A 275 -28.73 -26.92 14.04
CA ARG A 275 -28.22 -25.85 13.18
C ARG A 275 -26.71 -25.71 13.38
N ILE A 276 -26.02 -25.39 12.29
CA ILE A 276 -24.56 -25.25 12.29
C ILE A 276 -24.13 -23.84 11.90
N VAL A 277 -23.05 -23.37 12.50
CA VAL A 277 -22.32 -22.18 12.09
C VAL A 277 -20.97 -22.60 11.53
N THR A 278 -20.53 -21.90 10.49
CA THR A 278 -19.25 -22.12 9.80
C THR A 278 -18.34 -20.90 10.04
N THR A 279 -17.30 -20.75 9.21
CA THR A 279 -16.50 -19.52 9.14
C THR A 279 -17.33 -18.27 8.76
N GLY A 280 -18.58 -18.45 8.29
CA GLY A 280 -19.47 -17.41 7.74
C GLY A 280 -19.96 -16.32 8.71
N GLY A 281 -19.34 -16.17 9.88
CA GLY A 281 -19.50 -14.99 10.73
C GLY A 281 -18.72 -13.78 10.21
N GLU A 282 -18.37 -13.72 8.93
CA GLU A 282 -17.52 -12.70 8.34
C GLU A 282 -18.20 -11.95 7.18
N LYS A 283 -17.79 -10.69 6.99
CA LYS A 283 -18.10 -9.87 5.82
C LYS A 283 -16.83 -9.23 5.30
N LYS A 284 -16.76 -9.01 3.99
CA LYS A 284 -15.64 -8.30 3.36
C LYS A 284 -15.81 -6.79 3.49
N LEU A 285 -14.80 -6.13 4.05
CA LEU A 285 -14.65 -4.68 4.00
C LEU A 285 -13.75 -4.32 2.82
N ASN A 286 -14.09 -3.21 2.15
CA ASN A 286 -13.29 -2.65 1.08
C ASN A 286 -13.01 -1.18 1.40
N ALA A 287 -11.80 -0.73 1.13
CA ALA A 287 -11.46 0.69 1.13
C ALA A 287 -10.48 0.98 -0.01
N ALA A 288 -10.42 2.23 -0.44
CA ALA A 288 -9.46 2.65 -1.45
C ALA A 288 -8.95 4.05 -1.13
N ALA A 289 -7.72 4.31 -1.57
CA ALA A 289 -7.15 5.65 -1.61
C ALA A 289 -6.51 5.85 -2.98
N ASN A 290 -6.56 7.10 -3.45
CA ASN A 290 -5.96 7.52 -4.71
C ASN A 290 -5.06 8.72 -4.45
N GLY A 291 -4.02 8.86 -5.26
CA GLY A 291 -3.11 9.99 -5.26
C GLY A 291 -2.96 10.57 -6.66
N GLN A 292 -2.25 11.69 -6.73
CA GLN A 292 -1.76 12.25 -7.99
C GLN A 292 -0.25 12.28 -7.94
N ALA A 293 0.39 11.67 -8.93
CA ALA A 293 1.83 11.66 -9.05
C ALA A 293 2.29 12.41 -10.30
N LYS A 294 3.43 13.09 -10.16
CA LYS A 294 4.14 13.73 -11.27
C LYS A 294 5.50 13.08 -11.43
N THR A 295 6.07 13.14 -12.61
CA THR A 295 7.49 12.82 -12.84
C THR A 295 8.39 13.74 -12.02
N ALA A 296 9.62 13.33 -11.71
CA ALA A 296 10.57 14.21 -11.04
C ALA A 296 10.84 15.47 -11.90
N PRO A 297 10.87 16.67 -11.29
CA PRO A 297 11.11 17.90 -12.04
C PRO A 297 12.48 17.86 -12.72
N GLY A 298 12.55 18.46 -13.90
CA GLY A 298 13.78 18.61 -14.65
C GLY A 298 14.33 20.03 -14.55
N GLY A 299 15.48 20.25 -15.17
CA GLY A 299 16.05 21.57 -15.35
C GLY A 299 16.78 21.72 -16.67
N VAL A 300 17.10 22.96 -17.02
CA VAL A 300 18.01 23.26 -18.14
C VAL A 300 19.15 24.11 -17.60
N LYS A 301 20.38 23.71 -17.91
CA LYS A 301 21.57 24.52 -17.75
C LYS A 301 22.01 25.02 -19.11
N ILE A 302 22.16 26.33 -19.21
CA ILE A 302 22.45 27.03 -20.45
C ILE A 302 23.87 27.54 -20.39
N THR A 303 24.65 27.31 -21.44
CA THR A 303 26.00 27.85 -21.59
C THR A 303 26.10 28.62 -22.90
N LYS A 304 26.56 29.86 -22.83
CA LYS A 304 26.84 30.68 -24.02
C LYS A 304 28.34 30.82 -24.22
N ILE A 305 28.84 30.39 -25.37
CA ILE A 305 30.27 30.49 -25.69
C ILE A 305 30.54 31.18 -27.03
N ASP A 306 31.75 31.70 -27.13
CA ASP A 306 32.36 32.18 -28.36
C ASP A 306 32.87 30.99 -29.20
N SER A 307 32.52 30.97 -30.49
CA SER A 307 32.85 29.84 -31.36
C SER A 307 34.34 29.67 -31.61
N GLU A 308 35.12 30.76 -31.55
CA GLU A 308 36.55 30.78 -31.87
C GLU A 308 37.40 30.60 -30.61
N THR A 309 37.16 31.41 -29.58
CA THR A 309 37.94 31.43 -28.34
C THR A 309 37.48 30.42 -27.31
N LYS A 310 36.27 29.84 -27.48
CA LYS A 310 35.60 28.96 -26.51
C LYS A 310 35.36 29.60 -25.14
N LYS A 311 35.50 30.91 -25.02
CA LYS A 311 35.23 31.65 -23.79
C LYS A 311 33.74 31.88 -23.61
N SER A 312 33.30 31.89 -22.36
CA SER A 312 31.94 32.24 -21.97
C SER A 312 31.56 33.67 -22.37
N ILE A 313 30.31 33.86 -22.79
CA ILE A 313 29.74 35.17 -23.12
C ILE A 313 28.67 35.53 -22.08
N ALA A 314 28.94 36.60 -21.33
CA ALA A 314 28.06 37.10 -20.28
C ALA A 314 26.98 38.06 -20.82
N GLY A 315 25.86 38.19 -20.10
CA GLY A 315 24.81 39.17 -20.36
C GLY A 315 23.94 38.89 -21.60
N VAL A 316 24.01 37.69 -22.17
CA VAL A 316 23.24 37.35 -23.38
C VAL A 316 21.79 37.06 -23.03
N ALA A 317 20.86 37.74 -23.70
CA ALA A 317 19.42 37.55 -23.50
C ALA A 317 18.90 36.34 -24.28
N LEU A 318 18.43 35.33 -23.55
CA LEU A 318 17.96 34.04 -24.09
C LEU A 318 16.51 33.83 -23.69
N ARG A 319 15.66 33.53 -24.66
CA ARG A 319 14.25 33.17 -24.45
C ARG A 319 14.13 31.65 -24.33
N VAL A 320 13.43 31.20 -23.30
CA VAL A 320 13.16 29.78 -23.04
C VAL A 320 11.76 29.43 -23.54
N THR A 321 11.68 28.49 -24.48
CA THR A 321 10.44 28.13 -25.16
C THR A 321 10.23 26.61 -25.18
N ALA A 322 9.04 26.20 -25.57
CA ALA A 322 8.76 24.84 -25.99
C ALA A 322 9.37 24.53 -27.37
N LYS A 323 9.13 23.31 -27.87
CA LYS A 323 9.57 22.77 -29.17
C LYS A 323 9.31 23.69 -30.37
N ASP A 324 8.22 24.45 -30.35
CA ASP A 324 7.79 25.34 -31.44
C ASP A 324 8.54 26.68 -31.48
N GLN A 325 9.53 26.87 -30.60
CA GLN A 325 10.36 28.07 -30.48
C GLN A 325 9.57 29.36 -30.17
N THR A 326 8.29 29.25 -29.81
CA THR A 326 7.38 30.40 -29.69
C THR A 326 6.49 30.31 -28.46
N SER A 327 5.97 29.13 -28.12
CA SER A 327 5.19 28.89 -26.91
C SER A 327 6.10 28.80 -25.69
N PRO A 328 5.62 29.18 -24.49
CA PRO A 328 6.39 29.02 -23.26
C PRO A 328 6.59 27.53 -22.94
N ALA A 329 7.74 27.20 -22.37
CA ALA A 329 7.94 25.92 -21.69
C ALA A 329 6.97 25.78 -20.50
N VAL A 330 6.83 24.59 -19.92
CA VAL A 330 5.88 24.34 -18.82
C VAL A 330 6.63 24.04 -17.52
N LYS A 331 6.23 24.68 -16.43
CA LYS A 331 6.75 24.42 -15.07
C LYS A 331 6.15 23.13 -14.50
N GLN A 332 6.76 22.60 -13.45
CA GLN A 332 6.32 21.37 -12.80
C GLN A 332 4.89 21.45 -12.22
N ASP A 333 4.41 22.65 -11.91
CA ASP A 333 3.04 22.93 -11.48
C ASP A 333 2.02 23.00 -12.65
N ASP A 334 2.43 22.66 -13.87
CA ASP A 334 1.68 22.77 -15.14
C ASP A 334 1.37 24.20 -15.61
N SER A 335 1.91 25.22 -14.94
CA SER A 335 1.79 26.61 -15.40
C SER A 335 2.84 26.95 -16.47
N PRO A 336 2.55 27.90 -17.39
CA PRO A 336 3.52 28.31 -18.40
C PRO A 336 4.70 29.07 -17.77
N LEU A 337 5.90 28.82 -18.29
CA LEU A 337 7.15 29.51 -17.94
C LEU A 337 7.21 30.85 -18.68
N VAL A 338 6.61 31.88 -18.08
CA VAL A 338 6.49 33.22 -18.66
C VAL A 338 7.19 34.28 -17.82
N GLY A 339 7.62 35.36 -18.47
CA GLY A 339 8.03 36.60 -17.81
C GLY A 339 6.83 37.40 -17.29
N THR A 340 7.11 38.57 -16.71
CA THR A 340 6.08 39.49 -16.20
C THR A 340 5.16 40.06 -17.30
N ASP A 341 5.57 39.96 -18.56
CA ASP A 341 4.83 40.39 -19.74
C ASP A 341 3.91 39.29 -20.31
N GLY A 342 3.86 38.11 -19.66
CA GLY A 342 3.08 36.96 -20.12
C GLY A 342 3.65 36.25 -21.35
N LYS A 343 4.83 36.66 -21.83
CA LYS A 343 5.54 35.99 -22.94
C LYS A 343 6.53 34.96 -22.39
N PRO A 344 7.06 34.05 -23.22
CA PRO A 344 8.05 33.08 -22.76
C PRO A 344 9.22 33.75 -22.05
N LEU A 345 9.65 33.17 -20.93
CA LEU A 345 10.66 33.73 -20.04
C LEU A 345 11.95 34.09 -20.79
N VAL A 346 12.44 35.31 -20.58
CA VAL A 346 13.74 35.78 -21.07
C VAL A 346 14.70 35.92 -19.89
N LEU A 347 15.86 35.28 -20.00
CA LEU A 347 16.92 35.27 -18.99
C LEU A 347 18.20 35.85 -19.57
N GLN A 348 19.10 36.30 -18.71
CA GLN A 348 20.44 36.75 -19.10
C GLN A 348 21.50 35.80 -18.54
N THR A 349 22.53 35.50 -19.34
CA THR A 349 23.68 34.73 -18.85
C THR A 349 24.47 35.52 -17.80
N GLY A 350 24.95 34.82 -16.77
CA GLY A 350 25.81 35.37 -15.73
C GLY A 350 27.22 35.69 -16.23
N ALA A 351 28.09 36.13 -15.32
CA ALA A 351 29.48 36.48 -15.63
C ALA A 351 30.30 35.29 -16.17
N ASP A 352 29.92 34.07 -15.82
CA ASP A 352 30.49 32.82 -16.30
C ASP A 352 29.85 32.32 -17.61
N GLY A 353 28.95 33.12 -18.20
CA GLY A 353 28.21 32.79 -19.42
C GLY A 353 27.16 31.71 -19.24
N THR A 354 26.74 31.40 -18.01
CA THR A 354 25.73 30.39 -17.73
C THR A 354 24.44 30.95 -17.13
N VAL A 355 23.34 30.21 -17.27
CA VAL A 355 22.09 30.46 -16.55
C VAL A 355 21.31 29.14 -16.43
N GLU A 356 20.53 28.98 -15.36
CA GLU A 356 19.79 27.76 -15.06
C GLU A 356 18.28 28.02 -14.97
N VAL A 357 17.50 27.05 -15.43
CA VAL A 357 16.04 27.03 -15.35
C VAL A 357 15.63 25.75 -14.62
N PRO A 358 15.36 25.81 -13.31
CA PRO A 358 14.92 24.66 -12.54
C PRO A 358 13.40 24.42 -12.70
N ASP A 359 12.92 23.35 -12.08
CA ASP A 359 11.50 23.04 -11.85
C ASP A 359 10.63 22.98 -13.12
N LEU A 360 11.18 22.37 -14.17
CA LEU A 360 10.49 22.14 -15.42
C LEU A 360 9.70 20.84 -15.38
N ARG A 361 8.51 20.85 -16.00
CA ARG A 361 7.72 19.63 -16.24
C ARG A 361 8.55 18.62 -17.05
N THR A 362 8.39 17.34 -16.78
CA THR A 362 9.09 16.30 -17.55
C THR A 362 8.14 15.19 -17.99
N PRO A 363 8.38 14.55 -19.16
CA PRO A 363 9.32 14.96 -20.18
C PRO A 363 8.79 16.17 -20.99
N GLN A 364 9.68 17.04 -21.46
CA GLN A 364 9.35 18.04 -22.48
C GLN A 364 10.58 18.42 -23.30
N GLU A 365 10.38 19.02 -24.47
CA GLU A 365 11.45 19.58 -25.30
C GLU A 365 11.53 21.08 -25.06
N ILE A 366 12.74 21.56 -24.73
CA ILE A 366 13.04 22.95 -24.45
C ILE A 366 13.91 23.49 -25.57
N CYS A 367 13.56 24.67 -26.07
CA CYS A 367 14.37 25.44 -26.99
C CYS A 367 14.81 26.75 -26.35
N LEU A 368 16.03 27.14 -26.64
CA LEU A 368 16.60 28.44 -26.28
C LEU A 368 16.73 29.24 -27.55
N VAL A 369 16.19 30.45 -27.55
CA VAL A 369 16.22 31.36 -28.70
C VAL A 369 16.90 32.65 -28.29
N GLU A 370 17.97 33.02 -28.97
CA GLU A 370 18.65 34.28 -28.71
C GLU A 370 17.76 35.47 -29.07
N VAL A 371 17.59 36.41 -28.15
CA VAL A 371 16.67 37.55 -28.33
C VAL A 371 17.33 38.67 -29.13
N ALA A 372 18.63 38.87 -28.92
CA ALA A 372 19.44 39.87 -29.60
C ALA A 372 20.91 39.46 -29.56
N ALA A 373 21.67 39.88 -30.57
CA ALA A 373 23.12 39.68 -30.59
C ALA A 373 23.80 40.43 -29.43
N PRO A 374 24.71 39.78 -28.67
CA PRO A 374 25.58 40.47 -27.74
C PRO A 374 26.59 41.34 -28.49
N LYS A 375 27.08 42.37 -27.80
CA LYS A 375 28.03 43.33 -28.38
C LYS A 375 29.27 42.61 -28.93
N GLY A 376 29.58 42.83 -30.21
CA GLY A 376 30.70 42.20 -30.90
C GLY A 376 30.38 40.87 -31.60
N TYR A 377 29.10 40.50 -31.70
CA TYR A 377 28.60 39.28 -32.35
C TYR A 377 27.45 39.55 -33.33
N GLU A 378 27.21 40.80 -33.72
CA GLU A 378 26.10 41.24 -34.54
C GLU A 378 26.17 40.77 -36.00
N GLU A 379 27.36 40.52 -36.54
CA GLU A 379 27.57 40.18 -37.97
C GLU A 379 26.86 38.90 -38.40
N PHE A 380 26.70 37.93 -37.48
CA PHE A 380 26.16 36.59 -37.77
C PHE A 380 24.76 36.35 -37.18
N PHE A 381 24.08 37.40 -36.72
CA PHE A 381 22.75 37.31 -36.13
C PHE A 381 21.66 37.72 -37.12
N ASP A 382 20.70 36.83 -37.39
CA ASP A 382 19.49 37.14 -38.15
C ASP A 382 18.28 37.23 -37.20
N PRO A 383 17.67 38.42 -37.01
CA PRO A 383 16.47 38.56 -36.18
C PRO A 383 15.26 37.74 -36.64
N LYS A 384 15.20 37.33 -37.92
CA LYS A 384 14.12 36.48 -38.48
C LYS A 384 14.40 34.99 -38.33
N ALA A 385 15.66 34.62 -38.11
CA ALA A 385 16.12 33.26 -37.87
C ALA A 385 17.18 33.27 -36.76
N PRO A 386 16.80 33.69 -35.53
CA PRO A 386 17.76 33.84 -34.43
C PRO A 386 18.41 32.48 -34.09
N PRO A 387 19.67 32.48 -33.65
CA PRO A 387 20.32 31.26 -33.16
C PRO A 387 19.49 30.58 -32.08
N ALA A 388 19.31 29.26 -32.23
CA ALA A 388 18.55 28.46 -31.29
C ALA A 388 19.18 27.09 -31.03
N ALA A 389 18.98 26.58 -29.81
CA ALA A 389 19.39 25.24 -29.40
C ALA A 389 18.24 24.56 -28.68
N CYS A 390 17.91 23.32 -29.07
CA CYS A 390 16.80 22.57 -28.51
C CYS A 390 17.28 21.22 -27.94
N GLY A 391 16.59 20.72 -26.93
CA GLY A 391 16.81 19.37 -26.40
C GLY A 391 15.69 18.90 -25.48
N SER A 392 15.66 17.60 -25.21
CA SER A 392 14.66 16.98 -24.34
C SER A 392 15.13 16.95 -22.88
N VAL A 393 14.33 17.48 -21.97
CA VAL A 393 14.53 17.33 -20.52
C VAL A 393 13.74 16.11 -20.02
N GLY A 394 14.42 15.20 -19.33
CA GLY A 394 13.86 13.97 -18.77
C GLY A 394 13.58 14.09 -17.27
N PRO A 395 12.84 13.14 -16.67
CA PRO A 395 12.54 13.16 -15.24
C PRO A 395 13.81 13.22 -14.38
N GLY A 396 13.88 14.22 -13.48
CA GLY A 396 14.99 14.39 -12.54
C GLY A 396 16.32 14.79 -13.17
N SER A 397 16.37 15.04 -14.49
CA SER A 397 17.62 15.39 -15.18
C SER A 397 17.75 16.89 -15.44
N THR A 398 19.00 17.34 -15.55
CA THR A 398 19.32 18.68 -16.05
C THR A 398 19.85 18.56 -17.47
N LEU A 399 19.11 19.12 -18.43
CA LEU A 399 19.54 19.21 -19.82
C LEU A 399 20.60 20.32 -19.95
N ALA A 400 21.79 19.99 -20.42
CA ALA A 400 22.80 20.98 -20.78
C ALA A 400 22.61 21.42 -22.24
N LEU A 401 22.37 22.71 -22.45
CA LEU A 401 22.29 23.32 -23.77
C LEU A 401 23.41 24.34 -23.96
N GLU A 402 24.15 24.19 -25.04
CA GLU A 402 25.19 25.12 -25.44
C GLU A 402 24.73 25.90 -26.66
N LEU A 403 24.90 27.23 -26.61
CA LEU A 403 24.61 28.11 -27.73
C LEU A 403 25.87 28.92 -28.08
N VAL A 404 26.27 28.87 -29.34
CA VAL A 404 27.57 29.39 -29.83
C VAL A 404 27.35 30.66 -30.64
N ASN A 405 28.13 31.72 -30.42
CA ASN A 405 28.14 32.91 -31.29
C ASN A 405 29.50 33.07 -31.93
N LYS A 406 29.49 33.49 -33.20
CA LYS A 406 30.69 33.84 -33.93
C LYS A 406 30.99 35.33 -33.77
N PRO A 407 32.20 35.71 -33.31
CA PRO A 407 32.53 37.12 -33.14
C PRO A 407 32.58 37.84 -34.50
N ASN A 408 32.36 39.15 -34.48
CA ASN A 408 32.50 39.98 -35.67
C ASN A 408 33.93 39.92 -36.21
N THR A 409 34.06 39.99 -37.52
CA THR A 409 35.35 40.07 -38.19
C THR A 409 36.08 41.35 -37.76
N PRO A 410 37.31 41.26 -37.22
CA PRO A 410 38.07 42.44 -36.82
C PRO A 410 38.30 43.35 -38.03
N VAL A 411 37.74 44.57 -38.00
CA VAL A 411 38.08 45.60 -38.98
C VAL A 411 39.41 46.20 -38.57
N VAL A 412 40.51 45.69 -39.15
CA VAL A 412 41.82 46.34 -39.04
C VAL A 412 41.85 47.49 -40.06
N PRO A 413 41.97 48.76 -39.65
CA PRO A 413 42.11 49.87 -40.59
C PRO A 413 43.41 49.68 -41.37
N SER A 414 43.32 49.41 -42.68
CA SER A 414 44.49 49.22 -43.54
C SER A 414 45.10 50.54 -44.04
N THR A 415 44.64 51.68 -43.52
CA THR A 415 45.15 53.01 -43.92
C THR A 415 45.62 53.78 -42.70
N ILE A 416 46.90 53.62 -42.36
CA ILE A 416 47.64 54.66 -41.63
C ILE A 416 47.96 55.73 -42.69
N PRO A 417 47.49 56.99 -42.56
CA PRO A 417 47.92 58.05 -43.46
C PRO A 417 49.44 58.20 -43.32
N ALA A 418 50.18 57.92 -44.40
CA ALA A 418 51.58 58.25 -44.48
C ALA A 418 51.70 59.78 -44.49
N GLY A 419 51.94 60.36 -43.30
CA GLY A 419 52.29 61.75 -43.15
C GLY A 419 53.64 62.00 -43.80
N THR A 420 53.64 62.99 -44.69
CA THR A 420 54.80 63.62 -45.33
C THR A 420 55.90 63.97 -44.32
N GLU A 421 57.14 63.85 -44.77
CA GLU A 421 58.38 64.11 -44.04
C GLU A 421 58.35 65.40 -43.21
N GLY A 422 58.67 65.29 -41.91
CA GLY A 422 58.79 66.45 -41.03
C GLY A 422 58.77 66.08 -39.54
N SER A 423 59.88 65.56 -39.04
CA SER A 423 60.33 65.58 -37.63
C SER A 423 59.25 65.73 -36.55
N THR A 424 58.71 64.60 -36.09
CA THR A 424 58.07 64.46 -34.76
C THR A 424 58.47 63.13 -34.12
N PRO A 425 58.61 63.08 -32.78
CA PRO A 425 59.40 62.07 -32.10
C PRO A 425 58.74 60.69 -32.14
N ILE A 426 59.57 59.68 -32.43
CA ILE A 426 59.23 58.27 -32.23
C ILE A 426 59.15 58.05 -30.71
N ALA A 427 57.94 57.94 -30.17
CA ALA A 427 57.74 57.34 -28.86
C ALA A 427 57.86 55.81 -29.01
N THR A 428 59.09 55.32 -29.09
CA THR A 428 59.40 53.91 -28.89
C THR A 428 59.17 53.60 -27.42
N ALA A 429 58.07 52.93 -27.09
CA ALA A 429 57.93 52.25 -25.82
C ALA A 429 58.88 51.04 -25.82
N SER A 430 60.16 51.27 -25.52
CA SER A 430 61.05 50.24 -25.03
C SER A 430 60.63 49.92 -23.61
N PHE A 431 60.14 48.70 -23.36
CA PHE A 431 60.04 48.20 -21.99
C PHE A 431 61.48 47.96 -21.51
N GLU A 432 62.07 48.94 -20.84
CA GLU A 432 63.21 48.68 -19.97
C GLU A 432 62.66 47.90 -18.76
N THR A 433 62.97 46.61 -18.72
CA THR A 433 62.86 45.84 -17.48
C THR A 433 63.93 46.34 -16.51
N GLN A 434 63.69 47.49 -15.86
CA GLN A 434 64.46 47.88 -14.69
C GLN A 434 64.12 46.94 -13.54
N LEU A 435 64.98 45.94 -13.34
CA LEU A 435 65.09 45.24 -12.07
C LEU A 435 65.48 46.27 -11.01
N ARG A 436 64.50 46.74 -10.21
CA ARG A 436 64.77 47.47 -8.98
C ARG A 436 65.49 46.53 -8.00
N PRO A 437 66.75 46.79 -7.60
CA PRO A 437 67.49 45.89 -6.70
C PRO A 437 66.97 45.87 -5.25
N GLY A 438 65.90 46.61 -4.94
CA GLY A 438 65.36 46.77 -3.59
C GLY A 438 64.23 45.82 -3.19
N LEU A 439 63.72 44.97 -4.09
CA LEU A 439 62.57 44.09 -3.81
C LEU A 439 62.92 42.59 -3.71
N MET A 440 64.19 42.26 -3.51
CA MET A 440 64.69 40.87 -3.33
C MET A 440 65.10 40.54 -1.88
N LEU A 441 64.90 41.45 -0.93
CA LEU A 441 65.19 41.21 0.51
C LEU A 441 63.94 41.10 1.41
N ALA A 442 62.73 41.30 0.88
CA ALA A 442 61.49 41.30 1.68
C ALA A 442 60.67 40.00 1.63
N VAL A 443 60.95 39.07 0.71
CA VAL A 443 60.14 37.82 0.56
C VAL A 443 60.83 36.60 1.19
N GLY A 444 62.16 36.64 1.41
CA GLY A 444 62.88 35.56 2.12
C GLY A 444 62.73 35.59 3.65
N GLY A 445 62.46 36.76 4.25
CA GLY A 445 62.37 36.92 5.71
C GLY A 445 61.04 36.45 6.33
N LEU A 446 59.95 36.43 5.56
CA LEU A 446 58.62 36.04 6.05
C LEU A 446 58.43 34.51 6.15
N VAL A 447 59.18 33.73 5.37
CA VAL A 447 59.14 32.26 5.42
C VAL A 447 59.95 31.71 6.60
N LEU A 448 61.06 32.37 6.98
CA LEU A 448 61.89 31.96 8.13
C LEU A 448 61.26 32.34 9.49
N PHE A 449 60.47 33.42 9.57
CA PHE A 449 59.74 33.77 10.79
C PHE A 449 58.53 32.86 11.07
N GLY A 450 57.87 32.34 10.01
CA GLY A 450 56.75 31.41 10.14
C GLY A 450 57.17 30.01 10.64
N ALA A 451 58.34 29.52 10.22
CA ALA A 451 58.86 28.22 10.65
C ALA A 451 59.34 28.22 12.12
N ALA A 452 59.88 29.34 12.62
CA ALA A 452 60.32 29.45 14.01
C ALA A 452 59.16 29.52 15.03
N LEU A 453 58.01 30.09 14.65
CA LEU A 453 56.82 30.18 15.50
C LEU A 453 56.05 28.84 15.60
N ALA A 454 56.06 28.03 14.54
CA ALA A 454 55.46 26.69 14.57
C ALA A 454 56.28 25.69 15.42
N GLY A 455 57.61 25.82 15.43
CA GLY A 455 58.50 24.98 16.25
C GLY A 455 58.38 25.21 17.76
N LEU A 456 58.15 26.45 18.19
CA LEU A 456 58.04 26.82 19.62
C LEU A 456 56.68 26.44 20.26
N LEU A 457 55.63 26.26 19.47
CA LEU A 457 54.31 25.84 19.95
C LEU A 457 54.15 24.31 20.09
N VAL A 458 54.95 23.52 19.37
CA VAL A 458 54.95 22.05 19.47
C VAL A 458 55.80 21.54 20.65
N TRP A 459 56.77 22.32 21.14
CA TRP A 459 57.63 21.92 22.26
C TRP A 459 57.04 22.18 23.66
N ARG A 460 55.85 22.79 23.77
CA ARG A 460 55.18 23.11 25.06
C ARG A 460 53.95 22.25 25.39
N ARG A 461 53.77 21.12 24.69
CA ARG A 461 52.73 20.11 24.97
C ARG A 461 53.25 18.66 25.03
N GLN A 462 54.50 18.49 25.47
CA GLN A 462 54.93 17.26 26.13
C GLN A 462 54.95 17.48 27.63
#